data_AF-A0A7V9H9A3-F1
#
_entry.id   AF-A0A7V9H9A3-F1
#
_cell.length_a   1.000
_cell.length_b   1.000
_cell.length_c   1.000
_cell.angle_alpha   90.00
_cell.angle_beta   90.00
_cell.angle_gamma   90.00
#
_symmetry.space_group_name_H-M   'P 1'
#
loop_
_entity.id
_entity.type
_entity.pdbx_description
1 polymer ?
#
loop_
_entity_poly.entity_id
_entity_poly.type
_entity_poly.pdbx_seq_one_letter_code
_entity_poly.pdbx_strand_id
1 'polypeptide(L)'
;TALFSATMPAPVARLAETYMYDPVTVKVTPKKLTVDSVEQAYVMVEPRDKLDRVVEVLKAEEPEQAIIFCRTKIGCSRLERDLSNKGLRVKALHGDLSQGQRDGVMISFKEHKVPLLVATDIAARGLDIEHVTHVINYDLPNNPEIYVHRIGRTGRVGRTGRAITFATEKQAEDLKTIERVVKAPIGEWERPEERLEHAPRPRRRERRRDREASGDRDAPDAGGSEANDSNGLVKLFVNRGHAGGIEEDDLRWALTEGAVIPDDAIDSIRVMDRFSFVELNEDQADKAVEFLDGTKLKGKQIRMEVARS
;
A
#
# COMPACT_ATOMS: atom_id res chain seq x y z
N THR A 1 -12.78 -34.52 -19.67
CA THR A 1 -11.89 -33.55 -20.34
C THR A 1 -11.79 -32.31 -19.48
N ALA A 2 -10.60 -31.72 -19.36
CA ALA A 2 -10.41 -30.47 -18.60
C ALA A 2 -9.81 -29.41 -19.52
N LEU A 3 -10.37 -28.19 -19.48
CA LEU A 3 -9.89 -27.03 -20.22
C LEU A 3 -9.50 -25.94 -19.21
N PHE A 4 -8.25 -25.50 -19.28
CA PHE A 4 -7.72 -24.40 -18.46
C PHE A 4 -7.50 -23.18 -19.36
N SER A 5 -8.06 -22.04 -18.98
CA SER A 5 -7.83 -20.79 -19.68
C SER A 5 -7.84 -19.61 -18.71
N ALA A 6 -6.91 -18.67 -18.91
CA ALA A 6 -6.84 -17.43 -18.14
C ALA A 6 -7.95 -16.44 -18.54
N THR A 7 -8.46 -16.56 -19.77
CA THR A 7 -9.54 -15.72 -20.32
C THR A 7 -10.54 -16.59 -21.08
N MET A 8 -11.78 -16.14 -21.22
CA MET A 8 -12.83 -16.86 -21.96
C MET A 8 -13.36 -16.03 -23.14
N PRO A 9 -12.54 -15.73 -24.16
CA PRO A 9 -13.03 -15.13 -25.39
C PRO A 9 -13.86 -16.17 -26.18
N ALA A 10 -14.78 -15.69 -27.02
CA ALA A 10 -15.73 -16.54 -27.75
C ALA A 10 -15.11 -17.76 -28.49
N PRO A 11 -13.90 -17.70 -29.07
CA PRO A 11 -13.27 -18.88 -29.66
C PRO A 11 -12.96 -20.01 -28.67
N VAL A 12 -12.53 -19.67 -27.46
CA VAL A 12 -12.19 -20.65 -26.41
C VAL A 12 -13.45 -21.26 -25.82
N ALA A 13 -14.52 -20.46 -25.67
CA ALA A 13 -15.83 -20.95 -25.25
C ALA A 13 -16.42 -21.96 -26.24
N ARG A 14 -16.31 -21.70 -27.56
CA ARG A 14 -16.75 -22.66 -28.59
C ARG A 14 -15.96 -23.98 -28.54
N LEU A 15 -14.66 -23.90 -28.25
CA LEU A 15 -13.83 -25.09 -28.10
C LEU A 15 -14.28 -25.92 -26.88
N ALA A 16 -14.59 -25.25 -25.78
CA ALA A 16 -15.15 -25.86 -24.58
C ALA A 16 -16.48 -26.57 -24.87
N GLU A 17 -17.41 -25.92 -25.57
CA GLU A 17 -18.70 -26.50 -25.98
C GLU A 17 -18.55 -27.69 -26.93
N THR A 18 -17.56 -27.66 -27.82
CA THR A 18 -17.37 -28.72 -28.83
C THR A 18 -16.80 -30.00 -28.24
N TYR A 19 -15.90 -29.88 -27.26
CA TYR A 19 -15.09 -31.00 -26.77
C TYR A 19 -15.38 -31.41 -25.33
N MET A 20 -16.25 -30.69 -24.61
CA MET A 20 -16.63 -31.01 -23.24
C MET A 20 -18.11 -31.35 -23.13
N TYR A 21 -18.41 -32.43 -22.41
CA TYR A 21 -19.77 -32.86 -22.11
C TYR A 21 -20.08 -32.50 -20.64
N ASP A 22 -21.17 -31.74 -20.43
CA ASP A 22 -21.62 -31.23 -19.13
C ASP A 22 -20.50 -30.65 -18.23
N PRO A 23 -19.74 -29.64 -18.71
CA PRO A 23 -18.59 -29.14 -17.97
C PRO A 23 -18.99 -28.31 -16.75
N VAL A 24 -18.45 -28.67 -15.58
CA VAL A 24 -18.51 -27.81 -14.39
C VAL A 24 -17.52 -26.66 -14.55
N THR A 25 -18.03 -25.43 -14.51
CA THR A 25 -17.20 -24.23 -14.63
C THR A 25 -16.72 -23.74 -13.27
N VAL A 26 -15.42 -23.79 -13.03
CA VAL A 26 -14.79 -23.21 -11.83
C VAL A 26 -14.17 -21.86 -12.20
N LYS A 27 -14.78 -20.76 -11.75
CA LYS A 27 -14.22 -19.41 -11.89
C LYS A 27 -13.55 -19.00 -10.59
N VAL A 28 -12.23 -18.87 -10.63
CA VAL A 28 -11.49 -18.21 -9.56
C VAL A 28 -11.56 -16.72 -9.82
N THR A 29 -12.42 -16.01 -9.08
CA THR A 29 -12.35 -14.55 -9.05
C THR A 29 -10.98 -14.19 -8.47
N PRO A 30 -10.13 -13.41 -9.17
CA PRO A 30 -8.91 -12.93 -8.56
C PRO A 30 -9.31 -12.23 -7.26
N LYS A 31 -8.67 -12.59 -6.14
CA LYS A 31 -8.70 -11.73 -4.95
C LYS A 31 -8.44 -10.33 -5.48
N LYS A 32 -9.33 -9.36 -5.21
CA LYS A 32 -9.08 -7.95 -5.55
C LYS A 32 -7.62 -7.71 -5.19
N LEU A 33 -6.79 -7.46 -6.20
CA LEU A 33 -5.40 -7.17 -5.91
C LEU A 33 -5.43 -5.99 -4.95
N THR A 34 -4.64 -6.10 -3.90
CA THR A 34 -4.49 -5.16 -2.78
C THR A 34 -3.90 -3.81 -3.22
N VAL A 35 -4.19 -3.39 -4.46
CA VAL A 35 -3.83 -2.10 -5.05
C VAL A 35 -4.29 -0.97 -4.16
N ASP A 36 -5.45 -1.11 -3.49
CA ASP A 36 -6.00 -0.10 -2.58
C ASP A 36 -5.04 0.24 -1.42
N SER A 37 -4.12 -0.68 -1.06
CA SER A 37 -3.12 -0.48 0.02
C SER A 37 -1.72 -0.10 -0.49
N VAL A 38 -1.53 0.04 -1.79
CA VAL A 38 -0.21 0.33 -2.38
C VAL A 38 -0.17 1.77 -2.87
N GLU A 39 0.68 2.57 -2.25
CA GLU A 39 1.00 3.92 -2.70
C GLU A 39 1.85 3.86 -3.97
N GLN A 40 1.41 4.55 -5.01
CA GLN A 40 2.01 4.46 -6.34
C GLN A 40 2.56 5.81 -6.75
N ALA A 41 3.79 5.81 -7.28
CA ALA A 41 4.43 6.99 -7.83
C ALA A 41 5.19 6.68 -9.12
N TYR A 42 5.33 7.66 -10.01
CA TYR A 42 6.16 7.56 -11.21
C TYR A 42 7.38 8.48 -11.15
N VAL A 43 8.45 8.11 -11.83
CA VAL A 43 9.64 8.93 -12.02
C VAL A 43 9.86 9.06 -13.52
N MET A 44 9.75 10.29 -14.05
CA MET A 44 10.16 10.58 -15.43
C MET A 44 11.68 10.72 -15.48
N VAL A 45 12.32 9.90 -16.31
CA VAL A 45 13.79 9.88 -16.39
C VAL A 45 14.26 9.31 -17.73
N GLU A 46 15.32 9.92 -18.27
CA GLU A 46 15.96 9.44 -19.49
C GLU A 46 16.74 8.14 -19.24
N PRO A 47 16.84 7.21 -20.22
CA PRO A 47 17.48 5.91 -20.03
C PRO A 47 18.91 5.97 -19.48
N ARG A 48 19.67 7.01 -19.85
CA ARG A 48 21.05 7.21 -19.41
C ARG A 48 21.16 7.59 -17.92
N ASP A 49 20.14 8.24 -17.38
CA ASP A 49 20.13 8.81 -16.03
C ASP A 49 19.39 7.88 -15.03
N LYS A 50 18.75 6.82 -15.53
CA LYS A 50 18.00 5.85 -14.72
C LYS A 50 18.79 5.25 -13.57
N LEU A 51 20.08 4.94 -13.77
CA LEU A 51 20.91 4.31 -12.74
C LEU A 51 21.10 5.23 -11.53
N ASP A 52 21.48 6.48 -11.76
CA ASP A 52 21.70 7.41 -10.66
C ASP A 52 20.38 7.79 -9.99
N ARG A 53 19.30 7.90 -10.78
CA ARG A 53 17.96 8.16 -10.26
C ARG A 53 17.42 7.02 -9.39
N VAL A 54 17.63 5.75 -9.75
CA VAL A 54 17.20 4.63 -8.89
C VAL A 54 18.01 4.57 -7.60
N VAL A 55 19.29 4.94 -7.62
CA VAL A 55 20.11 5.05 -6.41
C VAL A 55 19.60 6.16 -5.50
N GLU A 56 19.21 7.32 -6.06
CA GLU A 56 18.59 8.41 -5.31
C GLU A 56 17.28 7.96 -4.64
N VAL A 57 16.38 7.33 -5.40
CA VAL A 57 15.10 6.82 -4.89
C VAL A 57 15.33 5.81 -3.76
N LEU A 58 16.26 4.86 -3.94
CA LEU A 58 16.57 3.84 -2.92
C LEU A 58 17.14 4.45 -1.63
N LYS A 59 17.93 5.52 -1.74
CA LYS A 59 18.47 6.24 -0.57
C LYS A 59 17.43 7.08 0.14
N ALA A 60 16.49 7.65 -0.60
CA ALA A 60 15.44 8.49 -0.03
C ALA A 60 14.35 7.63 0.66
N GLU A 61 13.92 6.55 0.02
CA GLU A 61 12.84 5.69 0.52
C GLU A 61 13.31 4.67 1.58
N GLU A 62 14.63 4.43 1.68
CA GLU A 62 15.26 3.49 2.63
C GLU A 62 14.48 2.17 2.84
N PRO A 63 14.24 1.39 1.77
CA PRO A 63 13.38 0.21 1.86
C PRO A 63 13.98 -0.87 2.77
N GLU A 64 13.17 -1.43 3.68
CA GLU A 64 13.59 -2.62 4.46
C GLU A 64 13.88 -3.80 3.53
N GLN A 65 13.03 -3.97 2.52
CA GLN A 65 13.18 -4.96 1.46
C GLN A 65 12.46 -4.51 0.19
N ALA A 66 13.15 -4.59 -0.95
CA ALA A 66 12.61 -4.15 -2.23
C ALA A 66 12.87 -5.13 -3.38
N ILE A 67 11.93 -5.18 -4.33
CA ILE A 67 12.12 -5.84 -5.63
C ILE A 67 12.21 -4.79 -6.71
N ILE A 68 13.23 -4.89 -7.55
CA ILE A 68 13.49 -4.01 -8.69
C ILE A 68 13.27 -4.81 -9.97
N PHE A 69 12.21 -4.49 -10.71
CA PHE A 69 11.85 -5.21 -11.92
C PHE A 69 12.54 -4.61 -13.16
N CYS A 70 13.22 -5.48 -13.90
CA CYS A 70 13.81 -5.17 -15.20
C CYS A 70 13.19 -6.04 -16.30
N ARG A 71 13.23 -5.54 -17.54
CA ARG A 71 12.65 -6.23 -18.70
C ARG A 71 13.47 -7.45 -19.14
N THR A 72 14.79 -7.37 -19.06
CA THR A 72 15.69 -8.39 -19.62
C THR A 72 16.63 -8.97 -18.56
N LYS A 73 17.03 -10.23 -18.77
CA LYS A 73 18.01 -10.92 -17.90
C LYS A 73 19.37 -10.22 -17.88
N ILE A 74 19.82 -9.73 -19.03
CA ILE A 74 21.07 -8.96 -19.16
C ILE A 74 20.98 -7.65 -18.39
N GLY A 75 19.82 -6.97 -18.48
CA GLY A 75 19.53 -5.78 -17.70
C GLY A 75 19.59 -6.05 -16.19
N CYS A 76 19.07 -7.19 -15.73
CA CYS A 76 19.13 -7.57 -14.32
C CYS A 76 20.56 -7.73 -13.82
N SER A 77 21.39 -8.52 -14.52
CA SER A 77 22.78 -8.75 -14.10
C SER A 77 23.62 -7.46 -14.17
N ARG A 78 23.37 -6.61 -15.18
CA ARG A 78 24.01 -5.30 -15.27
C ARG A 78 23.62 -4.41 -14.09
N LEU A 79 22.33 -4.30 -13.81
CA LEU A 79 21.83 -3.44 -12.74
C LEU A 79 22.31 -3.93 -11.36
N GLU A 80 22.31 -5.24 -11.10
CA GLU A 80 22.90 -5.80 -9.87
C GLU A 80 24.35 -5.36 -9.69
N ARG A 81 25.18 -5.53 -10.73
CA ARG A 81 26.59 -5.13 -10.67
C ARG A 81 26.75 -3.64 -10.44
N ASP A 82 26.00 -2.83 -11.18
CA ASP A 82 26.11 -1.37 -11.13
C ASP A 82 25.65 -0.84 -9.75
N LEU A 83 24.59 -1.40 -9.17
CA LEU A 83 24.12 -1.08 -7.81
C LEU A 83 25.09 -1.62 -6.72
N SER A 84 25.64 -2.82 -6.91
CA SER A 84 26.65 -3.39 -5.99
C SER A 84 27.91 -2.52 -5.93
N ASN A 85 28.36 -2.00 -7.08
CA ASN A 85 29.49 -1.08 -7.16
C ASN A 85 29.22 0.26 -6.45
N LYS A 86 27.96 0.67 -6.32
CA LYS A 86 27.53 1.83 -5.53
C LYS A 86 27.41 1.51 -4.03
N GLY A 87 27.79 0.30 -3.60
CA GLY A 87 27.79 -0.14 -2.20
C GLY A 87 26.46 -0.71 -1.70
N LEU A 88 25.49 -0.94 -2.59
CA LEU A 88 24.18 -1.48 -2.20
C LEU A 88 24.23 -3.01 -2.13
N ARG A 89 23.59 -3.58 -1.11
CA ARG A 89 23.43 -5.03 -0.97
C ARG A 89 22.29 -5.51 -1.87
N VAL A 90 22.63 -6.06 -3.03
CA VAL A 90 21.67 -6.47 -4.06
C VAL A 90 22.05 -7.81 -4.69
N LYS A 91 21.05 -8.57 -5.14
CA LYS A 91 21.23 -9.77 -5.97
C LYS A 91 20.28 -9.79 -7.16
N ALA A 92 20.72 -10.38 -8.26
CA ALA A 92 19.88 -10.59 -9.43
C ALA A 92 19.18 -11.96 -9.38
N LEU A 93 17.97 -12.03 -9.92
CA LEU A 93 17.19 -13.24 -10.10
C LEU A 93 16.61 -13.29 -11.52
N HIS A 94 17.17 -14.15 -12.37
CA HIS A 94 16.79 -14.28 -13.77
C HIS A 94 16.97 -15.71 -14.30
N GLY A 95 16.56 -15.93 -15.55
CA GLY A 95 16.49 -17.25 -16.20
C GLY A 95 17.83 -17.96 -16.41
N ASP A 96 18.96 -17.28 -16.33
CA ASP A 96 20.29 -17.88 -16.57
C ASP A 96 20.93 -18.47 -15.31
N LEU A 97 20.32 -18.24 -14.13
CA LEU A 97 20.79 -18.83 -12.89
C LEU A 97 20.45 -20.32 -12.85
N SER A 98 21.40 -21.14 -12.39
CA SER A 98 21.13 -22.53 -12.02
C SER A 98 20.15 -22.60 -10.85
N GLN A 99 19.49 -23.75 -10.67
CA GLN A 99 18.51 -23.89 -9.57
C GLN A 99 19.14 -23.62 -8.20
N GLY A 100 20.33 -24.16 -7.92
CA GLY A 100 21.02 -23.90 -6.65
C GLY A 100 21.42 -22.42 -6.46
N GLN A 101 21.76 -21.71 -7.54
CA GLN A 101 22.00 -20.26 -7.48
C GLN A 101 20.72 -19.49 -7.18
N ARG A 102 19.59 -19.87 -7.80
CA ARG A 102 18.28 -19.29 -7.51
C ARG A 102 17.91 -19.49 -6.05
N ASP A 103 18.05 -20.71 -5.54
CA ASP A 103 17.72 -21.05 -4.16
C ASP A 103 18.59 -20.24 -3.17
N GLY A 104 19.89 -20.10 -3.45
CA GLY A 104 20.80 -19.28 -2.64
C GLY A 104 20.42 -17.80 -2.61
N VAL A 105 20.09 -17.20 -3.76
CA VAL A 105 19.60 -15.81 -3.83
C VAL A 105 18.32 -15.67 -3.02
N MET A 106 17.39 -16.61 -3.18
CA MET A 106 16.10 -16.61 -2.50
C MET A 106 16.22 -16.70 -0.98
N ILE A 107 17.07 -17.60 -0.48
CA ILE A 107 17.36 -17.71 0.96
C ILE A 107 17.94 -16.39 1.47
N SER A 108 18.94 -15.83 0.79
CA SER A 108 19.58 -14.58 1.21
C SER A 108 18.61 -13.39 1.23
N PHE A 109 17.62 -13.38 0.34
CA PHE A 109 16.59 -12.35 0.27
C PHE A 109 15.57 -12.52 1.40
N LYS A 110 15.05 -13.73 1.61
CA LYS A 110 14.08 -14.04 2.68
C LYS A 110 14.66 -13.82 4.08
N GLU A 111 15.95 -14.05 4.27
CA GLU A 111 16.67 -13.84 5.53
C GLU A 111 17.13 -12.38 5.74
N HIS A 112 16.72 -11.43 4.88
CA HIS A 112 17.14 -10.02 4.92
C HIS A 112 18.66 -9.77 4.82
N LYS A 113 19.46 -10.79 4.46
CA LYS A 113 20.91 -10.64 4.22
C LYS A 113 21.18 -9.78 2.99
N VAL A 114 20.29 -9.86 2.00
CA VAL A 114 20.27 -9.00 0.82
C VAL A 114 18.90 -8.32 0.76
N PRO A 115 18.78 -7.01 1.06
CA PRO A 115 17.50 -6.31 1.09
C PRO A 115 16.95 -5.98 -0.31
N LEU A 116 17.80 -5.97 -1.35
CA LEU A 116 17.40 -5.61 -2.72
C LEU A 116 17.49 -6.80 -3.66
N LEU A 117 16.40 -7.07 -4.39
CA LEU A 117 16.34 -8.11 -5.42
C LEU A 117 16.05 -7.50 -6.78
N VAL A 118 16.93 -7.68 -7.75
CA VAL A 118 16.67 -7.30 -9.14
C VAL A 118 16.13 -8.51 -9.89
N ALA A 119 14.95 -8.44 -10.49
CA ALA A 119 14.32 -9.60 -11.11
C ALA A 119 13.63 -9.31 -12.44
N THR A 120 13.49 -10.35 -13.26
CA THR A 120 12.55 -10.34 -14.40
C THR A 120 11.19 -10.88 -13.98
N ASP A 121 10.14 -10.54 -14.74
CA ASP A 121 8.77 -11.04 -14.49
C ASP A 121 8.71 -12.58 -14.47
N ILE A 122 9.44 -13.24 -15.38
CA ILE A 122 9.44 -14.71 -15.47
C ILE A 122 10.09 -15.31 -14.23
N ALA A 123 11.20 -14.73 -13.77
CA ALA A 123 11.94 -15.27 -12.64
C ALA A 123 11.26 -15.00 -11.30
N ALA A 124 10.48 -13.92 -11.19
CA ALA A 124 9.72 -13.59 -9.98
C ALA A 124 8.36 -14.32 -9.89
N ARG A 125 7.85 -14.87 -11.01
CA ARG A 125 6.57 -15.60 -11.02
C ARG A 125 6.69 -16.96 -10.36
N GLY A 126 5.73 -17.29 -9.50
CA GLY A 126 5.68 -18.58 -8.80
C GLY A 126 6.65 -18.67 -7.61
N LEU A 127 7.37 -17.59 -7.30
CA LEU A 127 8.13 -17.50 -6.07
C LEU A 127 7.28 -16.84 -4.99
N ASP A 128 7.36 -17.40 -3.79
CA ASP A 128 6.83 -16.83 -2.56
C ASP A 128 7.70 -15.64 -2.12
N ILE A 129 7.64 -14.58 -2.91
CA ILE A 129 8.26 -13.27 -2.67
C ILE A 129 7.14 -12.24 -2.53
N GLU A 130 6.27 -12.51 -1.59
CA GLU A 130 5.20 -11.60 -1.24
C GLU A 130 5.69 -10.68 -0.12
N HIS A 131 4.96 -9.60 0.13
CA HIS A 131 5.12 -8.80 1.34
C HIS A 131 6.42 -7.96 1.42
N VAL A 132 6.99 -7.54 0.28
CA VAL A 132 8.10 -6.56 0.30
C VAL A 132 7.60 -5.15 0.60
N THR A 133 8.44 -4.31 1.20
CA THR A 133 8.06 -2.92 1.51
C THR A 133 7.94 -2.07 0.25
N HIS A 134 8.79 -2.34 -0.74
CA HIS A 134 8.89 -1.54 -1.95
C HIS A 134 8.96 -2.39 -3.21
N VAL A 135 8.26 -1.93 -4.24
CA VAL A 135 8.39 -2.44 -5.62
C VAL A 135 8.86 -1.31 -6.50
N ILE A 136 9.97 -1.51 -7.20
CA ILE A 136 10.54 -0.54 -8.13
C ILE A 136 10.44 -1.11 -9.54
N ASN A 137 9.63 -0.51 -10.39
CA ASN A 137 9.60 -0.80 -11.82
C ASN A 137 10.71 0.01 -12.50
N TYR A 138 11.94 -0.52 -12.54
CA TYR A 138 13.06 0.14 -13.24
C TYR A 138 12.81 0.23 -14.74
N ASP A 139 12.20 -0.82 -15.30
CA ASP A 139 11.60 -0.79 -16.63
C ASP A 139 10.09 -0.82 -16.54
N LEU A 140 9.44 0.16 -17.17
CA LEU A 140 8.00 0.20 -17.33
C LEU A 140 7.49 -1.11 -17.98
N PRO A 141 6.51 -1.79 -17.36
CA PRO A 141 5.92 -3.00 -17.92
C PRO A 141 5.16 -2.69 -19.21
N ASN A 142 5.16 -3.63 -20.14
CA ASN A 142 4.53 -3.45 -21.46
C ASN A 142 3.00 -3.64 -21.44
N ASN A 143 2.44 -4.06 -20.31
CA ASN A 143 1.00 -4.28 -20.13
C ASN A 143 0.61 -3.98 -18.67
N PRO A 144 -0.51 -3.29 -18.43
CA PRO A 144 -1.11 -3.08 -17.10
C PRO A 144 -1.28 -4.33 -16.23
N GLU A 145 -1.60 -5.50 -16.78
CA GLU A 145 -1.73 -6.72 -15.98
C GLU A 145 -0.41 -7.14 -15.32
N ILE A 146 0.71 -6.93 -16.02
CA ILE A 146 2.04 -7.20 -15.46
C ILE A 146 2.33 -6.20 -14.33
N TYR A 147 1.99 -4.92 -14.54
CA TYR A 147 2.14 -3.89 -13.52
C TYR A 147 1.43 -4.29 -12.21
N VAL A 148 0.16 -4.67 -12.32
CA VAL A 148 -0.68 -5.09 -11.19
C VAL A 148 -0.06 -6.30 -10.46
N HIS A 149 0.44 -7.30 -11.18
CA HIS A 149 1.14 -8.45 -10.57
C HIS A 149 2.45 -8.09 -9.86
N ARG A 150 3.18 -7.08 -10.36
CA ARG A 150 4.43 -6.61 -9.74
C ARG A 150 4.13 -5.88 -8.45
N ILE A 151 3.21 -4.91 -8.48
CA ILE A 151 2.86 -4.13 -7.27
C ILE A 151 2.14 -4.97 -6.22
N GLY A 152 1.46 -6.05 -6.63
CA GLY A 152 0.92 -7.04 -5.70
C GLY A 152 1.98 -7.82 -4.91
N ARG A 153 3.28 -7.62 -5.17
CA ARG A 153 4.36 -8.14 -4.31
C ARG A 153 4.59 -7.28 -3.07
N THR A 154 4.06 -6.05 -3.06
CA THR A 154 4.04 -5.15 -1.91
C THR A 154 2.61 -5.00 -1.37
N GLY A 155 2.49 -4.33 -0.22
CA GLY A 155 1.26 -4.31 0.58
C GLY A 155 1.10 -5.62 1.33
N ARG A 156 1.16 -5.55 2.67
CA ARG A 156 0.76 -6.67 3.53
C ARG A 156 -0.66 -6.38 4.03
N VAL A 157 -1.37 -7.40 4.50
CA VAL A 157 -2.54 -7.16 5.35
C VAL A 157 -2.07 -6.27 6.51
N GLY A 158 -2.65 -5.06 6.63
CA GLY A 158 -2.31 -4.08 7.66
C GLY A 158 -1.07 -3.19 7.42
N ARG A 159 -0.38 -3.26 6.26
CA ARG A 159 0.73 -2.31 5.94
C ARG A 159 0.65 -1.79 4.52
N THR A 160 0.76 -0.48 4.37
CA THR A 160 0.84 0.17 3.06
C THR A 160 2.17 -0.14 2.38
N GLY A 161 2.08 -0.61 1.13
CA GLY A 161 3.24 -0.88 0.28
C GLY A 161 3.56 0.33 -0.59
N ARG A 162 4.79 0.43 -1.10
CA ARG A 162 5.18 1.53 -2.01
C ARG A 162 5.61 0.97 -3.36
N ALA A 163 5.05 1.51 -4.44
CA ALA A 163 5.37 1.13 -5.81
C ALA A 163 5.87 2.35 -6.61
N ILE A 164 7.12 2.32 -7.05
CA ILE A 164 7.76 3.44 -7.76
C ILE A 164 8.11 3.01 -9.18
N THR A 165 7.72 3.80 -10.17
CA THR A 165 7.74 3.36 -11.58
C THR A 165 8.50 4.32 -12.47
N PHE A 166 9.56 3.83 -13.09
CA PHE A 166 10.42 4.62 -13.95
C PHE A 166 9.87 4.59 -15.38
N ALA A 167 9.60 5.76 -15.92
CA ALA A 167 9.12 5.95 -17.29
C ALA A 167 9.99 6.96 -18.02
N THR A 168 10.08 6.81 -19.35
CA THR A 168 10.67 7.81 -20.23
C THR A 168 9.56 8.63 -20.88
N GLU A 169 9.88 9.78 -21.46
CA GLU A 169 8.90 10.63 -22.16
C GLU A 169 8.14 9.86 -23.25
N LYS A 170 8.85 8.98 -23.98
CA LYS A 170 8.27 8.12 -25.02
C LYS A 170 7.27 7.08 -24.48
N GLN A 171 7.27 6.84 -23.18
CA GLN A 171 6.44 5.85 -22.51
C GLN A 171 5.32 6.50 -21.67
N ALA A 172 5.11 7.81 -21.80
CA ALA A 172 4.04 8.52 -21.09
C ALA A 172 2.64 7.95 -21.41
N GLU A 173 2.38 7.56 -22.65
CA GLU A 173 1.10 6.96 -23.05
C GLU A 173 0.89 5.55 -22.48
N ASP A 174 1.97 4.77 -22.35
CA ASP A 174 1.94 3.45 -21.70
C ASP A 174 1.61 3.61 -20.20
N LEU A 175 2.22 4.61 -19.55
CA LEU A 175 1.95 4.94 -18.14
C LEU A 175 0.50 5.36 -17.92
N LYS A 176 -0.06 6.24 -18.76
CA LYS A 176 -1.49 6.61 -18.73
C LYS A 176 -2.41 5.41 -18.94
N THR A 177 -1.98 4.43 -19.73
CA THR A 177 -2.76 3.20 -19.95
C THR A 177 -2.76 2.33 -18.71
N ILE A 178 -1.64 2.24 -17.99
CA ILE A 178 -1.54 1.56 -16.69
C ILE A 178 -2.44 2.25 -15.66
N GLU A 179 -2.35 3.57 -15.53
CA GLU A 179 -3.16 4.37 -14.60
C GLU A 179 -4.68 4.14 -14.78
N ARG A 180 -5.14 4.10 -16.04
CA ARG A 180 -6.55 3.81 -16.38
C ARG A 180 -7.02 2.44 -15.90
N VAL A 181 -6.16 1.42 -15.97
CA VAL A 181 -6.51 0.05 -15.55
C VAL A 181 -6.47 -0.09 -14.04
N VAL A 182 -5.50 0.55 -13.39
CA VAL A 182 -5.36 0.61 -11.92
C VAL A 182 -6.53 1.40 -11.31
N LYS A 183 -7.15 2.32 -12.06
CA LYS A 183 -8.24 3.20 -11.61
C LYS A 183 -7.86 4.10 -10.42
N ALA A 184 -6.58 4.34 -10.23
CA ALA A 184 -6.05 5.25 -9.23
C ALA A 184 -5.01 6.14 -9.90
N PRO A 185 -4.97 7.45 -9.56
CA PRO A 185 -3.96 8.35 -10.11
C PRO A 185 -2.57 7.94 -9.60
N ILE A 186 -1.60 7.93 -10.49
CA ILE A 186 -0.20 7.68 -10.13
C ILE A 186 0.49 9.05 -10.12
N GLY A 187 0.80 9.56 -8.92
CA GLY A 187 1.47 10.85 -8.76
C GLY A 187 2.93 10.80 -9.19
N GLU A 188 3.52 11.98 -9.46
CA GLU A 188 4.97 12.06 -9.62
C GLU A 188 5.66 11.73 -8.30
N TRP A 189 6.81 11.07 -8.38
CA TRP A 189 7.61 10.75 -7.22
C TRP A 189 8.27 12.00 -6.69
N GLU A 190 7.91 12.32 -5.46
CA GLU A 190 8.54 13.34 -4.64
C GLU A 190 9.40 12.65 -3.58
N ARG A 191 10.44 13.35 -3.12
CA ARG A 191 11.21 12.84 -1.98
C ARG A 191 10.29 12.71 -0.76
N PRO A 192 10.54 11.76 0.16
CA PRO A 192 9.70 11.60 1.34
C PRO A 192 9.49 12.86 2.16
N GLU A 193 10.50 13.74 2.21
CA GLU A 193 10.45 15.05 2.87
C GLU A 193 9.49 16.02 2.16
N GLU A 194 9.54 16.09 0.82
CA GLU A 194 8.74 16.98 -0.02
C GLU A 194 7.26 16.54 -0.09
N ARG A 195 7.01 15.23 -0.04
CA ARG A 195 5.66 14.64 0.00
C ARG A 195 4.85 15.09 1.21
N LEU A 196 5.51 15.34 2.35
CA LEU A 196 4.86 15.85 3.56
C LEU A 196 4.38 17.30 3.40
N GLU A 197 4.98 18.07 2.50
CA GLU A 197 4.64 19.48 2.24
C GLU A 197 3.54 19.64 1.17
N HIS A 198 3.51 18.76 0.17
CA HIS A 198 2.56 18.79 -0.95
C HIS A 198 1.29 17.96 -0.72
N ALA A 199 1.18 17.27 0.41
CA ALA A 199 -0.05 16.61 0.81
C ALA A 199 -1.21 17.63 0.83
N PRO A 200 -2.35 17.33 0.16
CA PRO A 200 -3.45 18.28 0.03
C PRO A 200 -3.90 18.76 1.42
N ARG A 201 -3.84 20.08 1.66
CA ARG A 201 -4.39 20.68 2.87
C ARG A 201 -5.88 20.34 2.93
N PRO A 202 -6.38 19.77 4.04
CA PRO A 202 -7.77 19.34 4.11
C PRO A 202 -8.67 20.54 3.85
N ARG A 203 -9.61 20.38 2.90
CA ARG A 203 -10.64 21.39 2.63
C ARG A 203 -11.44 21.57 3.90
N ARG A 204 -11.21 22.68 4.60
CA ARG A 204 -12.03 23.17 5.71
C ARG A 204 -13.46 23.26 5.20
N ARG A 205 -14.30 22.24 5.50
CA ARG A 205 -15.75 22.35 5.30
C ARG A 205 -16.22 23.44 6.25
N GLU A 206 -16.39 24.65 5.74
CA GLU A 206 -17.11 25.70 6.43
C GLU A 206 -18.50 25.15 6.78
N ARG A 207 -18.68 24.81 8.06
CA ARG A 207 -19.99 24.49 8.62
C ARG A 207 -20.85 25.75 8.42
N ARG A 208 -21.74 25.71 7.43
CA ARG A 208 -22.88 26.63 7.37
C ARG A 208 -23.62 26.53 8.70
N ARG A 209 -23.50 27.58 9.51
CA ARG A 209 -24.36 27.81 10.67
C ARG A 209 -25.71 28.27 10.14
N ASP A 210 -26.62 27.33 9.95
CA ASP A 210 -28.04 27.69 9.88
C ASP A 210 -28.55 27.85 11.32
N ARG A 211 -28.76 29.11 11.68
CA ARG A 211 -29.40 29.56 12.92
C ARG A 211 -30.90 29.31 12.83
N GLU A 212 -31.41 28.60 13.82
CA GLU A 212 -32.68 28.79 14.55
C GLU A 212 -33.76 29.69 13.91
N ALA A 213 -34.92 29.08 13.65
CA ALA A 213 -36.21 29.73 13.79
C ALA A 213 -37.23 28.75 14.40
N SER A 214 -37.80 29.19 15.52
CA SER A 214 -38.80 28.58 16.42
C SER A 214 -40.13 28.18 15.75
N GLY A 215 -40.84 27.19 16.33
CA GLY A 215 -42.30 27.10 16.21
C GLY A 215 -42.97 25.75 16.46
N ASP A 216 -43.05 25.33 17.74
CA ASP A 216 -44.20 24.73 18.46
C ASP A 216 -45.24 23.83 17.75
N ARG A 217 -45.43 22.58 18.25
CA ARG A 217 -46.72 21.96 18.66
C ARG A 217 -46.64 20.43 18.92
N ASP A 218 -47.08 20.08 20.13
CA ASP A 218 -47.91 18.95 20.59
C ASP A 218 -47.86 17.56 19.89
N ALA A 219 -47.58 16.54 20.72
CA ALA A 219 -47.62 15.09 20.48
C ALA A 219 -49.07 14.52 20.42
N PRO A 220 -49.36 13.18 20.29
CA PRO A 220 -48.47 12.01 20.29
C PRO A 220 -48.85 10.82 19.34
N ASP A 221 -48.00 9.78 19.41
CA ASP A 221 -48.25 8.34 19.20
C ASP A 221 -48.29 7.75 17.78
N ALA A 222 -47.22 7.01 17.43
CA ALA A 222 -47.26 5.56 17.13
C ALA A 222 -46.03 5.10 16.33
N GLY A 223 -45.25 4.18 16.91
CA GLY A 223 -44.61 3.11 16.13
C GLY A 223 -43.13 3.26 15.74
N GLY A 224 -42.27 2.66 16.55
CA GLY A 224 -41.18 1.80 16.07
C GLY A 224 -39.84 2.46 15.78
N SER A 225 -38.89 2.33 16.71
CA SER A 225 -37.75 1.41 16.58
C SER A 225 -36.76 1.71 17.71
N GLU A 226 -36.68 0.83 18.70
CA GLU A 226 -35.54 0.75 19.59
C GLU A 226 -34.34 0.27 18.77
N ALA A 227 -33.49 1.20 18.34
CA ALA A 227 -32.11 0.91 18.00
C ALA A 227 -31.28 1.20 19.25
N ASN A 228 -30.97 0.11 19.94
CA ASN A 228 -30.13 0.02 21.11
C ASN A 228 -28.71 0.52 20.78
N ASP A 229 -28.42 1.81 20.98
CA ASP A 229 -27.06 2.36 20.83
C ASP A 229 -26.32 2.27 22.17
N SER A 230 -26.04 1.03 22.57
CA SER A 230 -25.05 0.72 23.59
C SER A 230 -23.68 0.60 22.94
N ASN A 231 -23.18 1.68 22.36
CA ASN A 231 -21.79 1.73 21.92
C ASN A 231 -20.92 2.02 23.15
N GLY A 232 -20.25 1.00 23.67
CA GLY A 232 -19.28 1.16 24.76
C GLY A 232 -18.16 2.11 24.33
N LEU A 233 -17.72 2.99 25.23
CA LEU A 233 -16.53 3.80 24.99
C LEU A 233 -15.30 3.08 25.55
N VAL A 234 -14.27 2.92 24.73
CA VAL A 234 -13.01 2.28 25.08
C VAL A 234 -11.92 3.34 25.12
N LYS A 235 -11.18 3.35 26.23
CA LYS A 235 -10.05 4.26 26.43
C LYS A 235 -8.75 3.59 26.01
N LEU A 236 -8.00 4.27 25.15
CA LEU A 236 -6.69 3.86 24.67
C LEU A 236 -5.60 4.72 25.30
N PHE A 237 -4.50 4.09 25.68
CA PHE A 237 -3.28 4.73 26.14
C PHE A 237 -2.29 4.86 24.98
N VAL A 238 -1.70 6.04 24.84
CA VAL A 238 -0.62 6.31 23.89
C VAL A 238 0.64 6.71 24.65
N ASN A 239 1.76 6.05 24.40
CA ASN A 239 3.00 6.26 25.17
C ASN A 239 3.74 7.59 24.89
N ARG A 240 3.11 8.54 24.18
CA ARG A 240 3.69 9.86 23.82
C ARG A 240 2.73 10.99 24.14
N GLY A 241 3.31 12.15 24.47
CA GLY A 241 2.60 13.38 24.81
C GLY A 241 3.40 14.63 24.40
N HIS A 242 3.14 15.78 25.02
CA HIS A 242 3.75 17.07 24.64
C HIS A 242 5.28 17.09 24.68
N ALA A 243 5.92 16.43 25.65
CA ALA A 243 7.39 16.30 25.70
C ALA A 243 7.93 15.46 24.51
N GLY A 244 7.07 14.66 23.90
CA GLY A 244 7.28 13.97 22.65
C GLY A 244 7.09 14.84 21.41
N GLY A 245 6.61 16.08 21.53
CA GLY A 245 6.23 16.93 20.41
C GLY A 245 4.92 16.51 19.74
N ILE A 246 4.11 15.71 20.45
CA ILE A 246 2.78 15.26 20.00
C ILE A 246 1.74 16.23 20.55
N GLU A 247 0.84 16.66 19.67
CA GLU A 247 -0.32 17.51 19.96
C GLU A 247 -1.63 16.75 19.65
N GLU A 248 -2.77 17.31 20.07
CA GLU A 248 -4.08 16.66 19.89
C GLU A 248 -4.37 16.41 18.41
N ASP A 249 -4.08 17.40 17.56
CA ASP A 249 -4.28 17.32 16.12
C ASP A 249 -3.45 16.20 15.47
N ASP A 250 -2.27 15.88 16.01
CA ASP A 250 -1.44 14.79 15.50
C ASP A 250 -2.06 13.42 15.80
N LEU A 251 -2.63 13.25 16.99
CA LEU A 251 -3.30 12.01 17.37
C LEU A 251 -4.64 11.88 16.67
N ARG A 252 -5.39 12.99 16.51
CA ARG A 252 -6.62 13.02 15.73
C ARG A 252 -6.33 12.61 14.28
N TRP A 253 -5.30 13.21 13.68
CA TRP A 253 -4.83 12.84 12.35
C TRP A 253 -4.44 11.36 12.26
N ALA A 254 -3.69 10.83 13.23
CA ALA A 254 -3.31 9.43 13.24
C ALA A 254 -4.54 8.51 13.28
N LEU A 255 -5.57 8.85 14.07
CA LEU A 255 -6.80 8.06 14.17
C LEU A 255 -7.62 8.14 12.87
N THR A 256 -7.82 9.33 12.32
CA THR A 256 -8.69 9.50 11.14
C THR A 256 -8.02 9.04 9.85
N GLU A 257 -6.73 9.30 9.67
CA GLU A 257 -6.00 8.97 8.42
C GLU A 257 -5.23 7.65 8.54
N GLY A 258 -4.56 7.43 9.67
CA GLY A 258 -3.75 6.23 9.89
C GLY A 258 -4.57 4.97 10.17
N ALA A 259 -5.63 5.08 10.95
CA ALA A 259 -6.54 3.97 11.28
C ALA A 259 -7.89 4.03 10.56
N VAL A 260 -8.13 5.06 9.73
CA VAL A 260 -9.40 5.26 8.99
C VAL A 260 -10.60 5.21 9.96
N ILE A 261 -10.50 5.93 11.09
CA ILE A 261 -11.54 6.01 12.10
C ILE A 261 -12.42 7.22 11.79
N PRO A 262 -13.76 7.06 11.71
CA PRO A 262 -14.68 8.18 11.57
C PRO A 262 -14.51 9.19 12.72
N ASP A 263 -14.53 10.50 12.43
CA ASP A 263 -14.33 11.55 13.45
C ASP A 263 -15.43 11.55 14.52
N ASP A 264 -16.63 11.05 14.19
CA ASP A 264 -17.75 10.83 15.12
C ASP A 264 -17.57 9.60 16.02
N ALA A 265 -16.61 8.72 15.72
CA ALA A 265 -16.22 7.63 16.60
C ALA A 265 -15.11 8.02 17.60
N ILE A 266 -14.59 9.24 17.52
CA ILE A 266 -13.58 9.80 18.44
C ILE A 266 -14.28 10.71 19.46
N ASP A 267 -14.45 10.23 20.69
CA ASP A 267 -15.11 10.99 21.76
C ASP A 267 -14.19 12.08 22.32
N SER A 268 -12.99 11.70 22.77
CA SER A 268 -12.04 12.67 23.32
C SER A 268 -10.58 12.27 23.12
N ILE A 269 -9.70 13.27 22.97
CA ILE A 269 -8.25 13.09 22.94
C ILE A 269 -7.66 13.99 24.02
N ARG A 270 -6.86 13.41 24.92
CA ARG A 270 -6.18 14.13 26.00
C ARG A 270 -4.68 13.88 25.93
N VAL A 271 -3.95 14.92 25.56
CA VAL A 271 -2.48 14.89 25.50
C VAL A 271 -1.91 15.37 26.83
N MET A 272 -1.10 14.54 27.48
CA MET A 272 -0.37 14.90 28.70
C MET A 272 1.10 15.17 28.35
N ASP A 273 1.94 15.51 29.32
CA ASP A 273 3.35 15.77 29.05
C ASP A 273 4.10 14.54 28.50
N ARG A 274 3.89 13.35 29.08
CA ARG A 274 4.66 12.13 28.74
C ARG A 274 3.88 11.08 27.95
N PHE A 275 2.56 11.13 27.97
CA PHE A 275 1.67 10.14 27.36
C PHE A 275 0.35 10.82 26.97
N SER A 276 -0.53 10.12 26.27
CA SER A 276 -1.85 10.63 25.88
C SER A 276 -2.91 9.56 26.05
N PHE A 277 -4.16 9.99 26.10
CA PHE A 277 -5.34 9.11 26.09
C PHE A 277 -6.27 9.48 24.94
N VAL A 278 -6.90 8.45 24.35
CA VAL A 278 -7.92 8.59 23.32
C VAL A 278 -9.13 7.76 23.75
N GLU A 279 -10.33 8.34 23.69
CA GLU A 279 -11.59 7.63 23.95
C GLU A 279 -12.32 7.46 22.62
N LEU A 280 -12.63 6.20 22.26
CA LEU A 280 -13.25 5.80 21.00
C LEU A 280 -14.45 4.90 21.25
N ASN A 281 -15.34 4.78 20.27
CA ASN A 281 -16.34 3.73 20.26
C ASN A 281 -15.66 2.33 20.23
N GLU A 282 -16.26 1.36 20.92
CA GLU A 282 -15.74 0.00 21.09
C GLU A 282 -15.44 -0.71 19.77
N ASP A 283 -16.29 -0.50 18.76
CA ASP A 283 -16.14 -1.08 17.43
C ASP A 283 -14.95 -0.51 16.64
N GLN A 284 -14.40 0.64 17.05
CA GLN A 284 -13.25 1.29 16.41
C GLN A 284 -11.95 1.21 17.24
N ALA A 285 -12.04 0.80 18.51
CA ALA A 285 -10.89 0.79 19.42
C ALA A 285 -9.83 -0.26 19.06
N ASP A 286 -10.26 -1.48 18.70
CA ASP A 286 -9.35 -2.54 18.25
C ASP A 286 -8.62 -2.15 16.96
N LYS A 287 -9.34 -1.47 16.06
CA LYS A 287 -8.79 -0.93 14.81
C LYS A 287 -7.74 0.16 15.09
N ALA A 288 -7.98 1.06 16.04
CA ALA A 288 -7.00 2.07 16.39
C ALA A 288 -5.67 1.45 16.88
N VAL A 289 -5.76 0.46 17.77
CA VAL A 289 -4.59 -0.25 18.31
C VAL A 289 -3.87 -1.01 17.20
N GLU A 290 -4.59 -1.78 16.39
CA GLU A 290 -4.01 -2.57 15.30
C GLU A 290 -3.22 -1.73 14.30
N PHE A 291 -3.76 -0.55 13.93
CA PHE A 291 -3.18 0.27 12.87
C PHE A 291 -2.15 1.28 13.38
N LEU A 292 -2.23 1.72 14.63
CA LEU A 292 -1.37 2.78 15.15
C LEU A 292 -0.29 2.27 16.10
N ASP A 293 -0.45 1.10 16.71
CA ASP A 293 0.60 0.56 17.58
C ASP A 293 1.89 0.28 16.79
N GLY A 294 3.01 0.78 17.31
CA GLY A 294 4.32 0.64 16.70
C GLY A 294 4.60 1.54 15.49
N THR A 295 3.63 2.35 15.06
CA THR A 295 3.84 3.35 13.98
C THR A 295 4.68 4.54 14.45
N LYS A 296 5.11 5.39 13.51
CA LYS A 296 5.84 6.62 13.84
C LYS A 296 4.95 7.84 13.61
N LEU A 297 4.75 8.63 14.66
CA LEU A 297 4.10 9.95 14.59
C LEU A 297 5.16 11.02 14.84
N LYS A 298 5.31 11.97 13.90
CA LYS A 298 6.40 12.97 13.90
C LYS A 298 7.79 12.35 14.09
N GLY A 299 8.05 11.24 13.39
CA GLY A 299 9.33 10.52 13.44
C GLY A 299 9.58 9.72 14.73
N LYS A 300 8.67 9.76 15.72
CA LYS A 300 8.79 9.03 16.98
C LYS A 300 7.83 7.87 17.01
N GLN A 301 8.33 6.71 17.42
CA GLN A 301 7.49 5.52 17.56
C GLN A 301 6.45 5.74 18.67
N ILE A 302 5.19 5.51 18.33
CA ILE A 302 4.05 5.48 19.24
C ILE A 302 3.71 4.03 19.57
N ARG A 303 3.25 3.80 20.79
CA ARG A 303 2.56 2.57 21.19
C ARG A 303 1.16 2.92 21.64
N MET A 304 0.20 2.13 21.20
CA MET A 304 -1.21 2.31 21.51
C MET A 304 -1.76 1.01 22.10
N GLU A 305 -2.34 1.07 23.29
CA GLU A 305 -2.86 -0.10 23.99
C GLU A 305 -4.19 0.26 24.67
N VAL A 306 -5.10 -0.70 24.83
CA VAL A 306 -6.33 -0.48 25.62
C VAL A 306 -5.95 -0.22 27.07
N ALA A 307 -6.39 0.91 27.61
CA ALA A 307 -6.17 1.27 29.00
C ALA A 307 -7.00 0.33 29.88
N ARG A 308 -6.34 -0.52 30.66
CA ARG A 308 -7.02 -1.31 31.69
C ARG A 308 -7.51 -0.36 32.79
N SER A 309 -8.80 -0.43 33.09
CA SER A 309 -9.44 0.24 34.23
C SER A 309 -8.76 -0.09 35.55
#